data_AF-A0A9W7HIE2-F1
#
_entry.id   AF-A0A9W7HIE2-F1
#
_cell.length_a   1.000
_cell.length_b   1.000
_cell.length_c   1.000
_cell.angle_alpha   90.00
_cell.angle_beta   90.00
_cell.angle_gamma   90.00
#
_symmetry.space_group_name_H-M   'P 1'
#
loop_
_entity.id
_entity.type
_entity.pdbx_description
1 polymer ?
#
loop_
_entity_poly.entity_id
_entity_poly.type
_entity_poly.pdbx_seq_one_letter_code
_entity_poly.pdbx_strand_id
1 'polypeptide(L)'
;MPSWRTTMETYHQKVLSAATKLLSLIALSLKLEEDFFVKVGALTEPMAYIRLLRYPGDLDPCSEEKYGASAHSDYGTVTLLMTDGVPGLQICRDKSAQPQVWEDVASMSGAFVVNIGYMMERWTNCLFRSTLHRVLQPRQDRYSVMIHP
;
A
#
# COMPACT_ATOMS: atom_id res chain seq x y z
N MET A 1 11.67 4.05 23.19
CA MET A 1 12.95 3.55 22.65
C MET A 1 13.79 4.74 22.23
N PRO A 2 15.07 4.84 22.66
CA PRO A 2 16.02 5.77 22.04
C PRO A 2 16.03 5.54 20.52
N SER A 3 16.29 6.59 19.72
CA SER A 3 16.31 6.59 18.24
C SER A 3 15.01 6.31 17.46
N TRP A 4 13.90 5.97 18.11
CA TRP A 4 12.62 5.70 17.42
C TRP A 4 12.20 6.82 16.47
N ARG A 5 12.13 8.05 16.99
CA ARG A 5 11.73 9.25 16.24
C ARG A 5 12.61 9.43 15.00
N THR A 6 13.92 9.51 15.18
CA THR A 6 14.88 9.73 14.09
C THR A 6 14.82 8.62 13.04
N THR A 7 14.61 7.37 13.45
CA THR A 7 14.45 6.23 12.54
C THR A 7 13.19 6.41 11.68
N MET A 8 12.05 6.75 12.31
CA MET A 8 10.79 6.93 11.61
C MET A 8 10.78 8.15 10.70
N GLU A 9 11.39 9.26 11.11
CA GLU A 9 11.55 10.47 10.28
C GLU A 9 12.46 10.19 9.07
N THR A 10 13.56 9.45 9.27
CA THR A 10 14.45 9.05 8.17
C THR A 10 13.74 8.11 7.19
N TYR A 11 12.99 7.13 7.71
CA TYR A 11 12.18 6.22 6.89
C TYR A 11 11.14 7.00 6.08
N HIS A 12 10.39 7.89 6.73
CA HIS A 12 9.39 8.76 6.08
C HIS A 12 9.97 9.50 4.89
N GLN A 13 11.05 10.25 5.10
CA GLN A 13 11.67 11.07 4.05
C GLN A 13 12.17 10.22 2.87
N LYS A 14 12.80 9.08 3.15
CA LYS A 14 13.33 8.20 2.11
C LYS A 14 12.22 7.56 1.27
N VAL A 15 11.17 7.04 1.91
CA VAL A 15 10.08 6.39 1.17
C VAL A 15 9.19 7.42 0.48
N LEU A 16 8.99 8.61 1.05
CA LEU A 16 8.33 9.72 0.36
C LEU A 16 9.09 10.12 -0.91
N SER A 17 10.42 10.24 -0.86
CA SER A 17 11.24 10.51 -2.04
C SER A 17 11.09 9.43 -3.13
N ALA A 18 11.02 8.15 -2.72
CA ALA A 18 10.77 7.05 -3.65
C ALA A 18 9.36 7.14 -4.27
N ALA A 19 8.35 7.47 -3.47
CA ALA A 19 6.98 7.67 -3.92
C ALA A 19 6.85 8.84 -4.90
N THR A 20 7.52 9.98 -4.63
CA THR A 20 7.57 11.12 -5.56
C THR A 20 8.14 10.71 -6.92
N LYS A 21 9.26 9.96 -6.93
CA LYS A 21 9.85 9.46 -8.18
C LYS A 21 8.91 8.51 -8.91
N LEU A 22 8.22 7.63 -8.19
CA LEU A 22 7.23 6.74 -8.79
C LEU A 22 6.07 7.51 -9.43
N LEU A 23 5.55 8.54 -8.77
CA LEU A 23 4.52 9.41 -9.34
C LEU A 23 5.01 10.10 -10.61
N SER A 24 6.26 10.57 -10.66
CA SER A 24 6.84 11.14 -11.89
C SER A 24 6.89 10.12 -13.04
N LEU A 25 7.24 8.86 -12.75
CA LEU A 25 7.21 7.79 -13.75
C LEU A 25 5.78 7.49 -14.23
N ILE A 26 4.79 7.50 -13.34
CA ILE A 26 3.38 7.35 -13.71
C ILE A 26 2.94 8.52 -14.62
N ALA A 27 3.33 9.75 -14.30
CA ALA A 27 3.00 10.93 -15.12
C ALA A 27 3.57 10.80 -16.54
N LEU A 28 4.84 10.40 -16.66
CA LEU A 28 5.48 10.14 -17.95
C LEU A 28 4.77 9.01 -18.72
N SER A 29 4.34 7.94 -18.05
CA SER A 29 3.57 6.85 -18.69
C SER A 29 2.22 7.32 -19.27
N LEU A 30 1.65 8.38 -18.69
CA LEU A 30 0.42 9.05 -19.13
C LEU A 30 0.68 10.13 -20.19
N LYS A 31 1.94 10.32 -20.62
CA LYS A 31 2.39 11.41 -21.51
C LYS A 31 2.14 12.81 -20.93
N LEU A 32 2.24 12.94 -19.61
CA LEU A 32 2.19 14.21 -18.88
C LEU A 32 3.61 14.67 -18.52
N GLU A 33 3.73 15.90 -18.04
CA GLU A 33 4.99 16.41 -17.46
C GLU A 33 5.38 15.61 -16.21
N GLU A 34 6.68 15.39 -15.97
CA GLU A 34 7.18 14.55 -14.87
C GLU A 34 6.76 15.02 -13.47
N ASP A 35 6.47 16.31 -13.32
CA ASP A 35 6.06 16.95 -12.08
C ASP A 35 4.55 17.22 -12.03
N PHE A 36 3.78 16.69 -12.98
CA PHE A 36 2.33 16.92 -13.08
C PHE A 36 1.62 16.64 -11.75
N PHE A 37 1.84 15.46 -11.15
CA PHE A 37 1.18 15.09 -9.89
C PHE A 37 1.61 15.98 -8.72
N VAL A 38 2.86 16.47 -8.73
CA VAL A 38 3.33 17.44 -7.73
C VAL A 38 2.59 18.76 -7.91
N LYS A 39 2.50 19.26 -9.15
CA LYS A 39 1.82 20.52 -9.50
C LYS A 39 0.33 20.52 -9.16
N VAL A 40 -0.38 19.40 -9.36
CA VAL A 40 -1.81 19.28 -9.01
C VAL A 40 -2.03 18.95 -7.53
N GLY A 41 -0.96 18.90 -6.75
CA GLY A 41 -1.03 18.79 -5.30
C GLY A 41 -1.22 17.38 -4.76
N ALA A 42 -0.86 16.34 -5.52
CA ALA A 42 -0.86 14.95 -5.06
C ALA A 42 -0.02 14.73 -3.80
N LEU A 43 0.94 15.61 -3.55
CA LEU A 43 1.91 15.55 -2.45
C LEU A 43 1.80 16.74 -1.48
N THR A 44 0.83 17.64 -1.67
CA THR A 44 0.58 18.77 -0.75
C THR A 44 -0.41 18.38 0.33
N GLU A 45 -0.23 18.98 1.51
CA GLU A 45 -0.91 18.63 2.76
C GLU A 45 -2.41 18.25 2.67
N PRO A 46 -2.88 17.29 3.50
CA PRO A 46 -2.17 16.68 4.63
C PRO A 46 -1.11 15.68 4.20
N MET A 47 0.07 15.80 4.83
CA MET A 47 1.31 15.09 4.51
C MET A 47 1.13 13.59 4.31
N ALA A 48 2.00 13.06 3.46
CA ALA A 48 2.28 11.64 3.41
C ALA A 48 2.39 11.06 4.83
N TYR A 49 1.55 10.09 5.19
CA TYR A 49 1.50 9.58 6.56
C TYR A 49 1.90 8.12 6.60
N ILE A 50 2.54 7.73 7.71
CA ILE A 50 2.96 6.35 7.95
C ILE A 50 1.92 5.65 8.82
N ARG A 51 1.54 4.43 8.44
CA ARG A 51 0.81 3.49 9.30
C ARG A 51 1.72 2.33 9.67
N LEU A 52 1.90 2.15 10.97
CA LEU A 52 2.60 1.02 11.58
C LEU A 52 1.55 0.02 12.05
N LEU A 53 1.57 -1.17 11.45
CA LEU A 53 0.55 -2.19 11.67
C LEU A 53 1.19 -3.43 12.28
N ARG A 54 0.52 -3.97 13.30
CA ARG A 54 0.79 -5.29 13.88
C ARG A 54 -0.50 -6.09 13.78
N TYR A 55 -0.41 -7.27 13.15
CA TYR A 55 -1.47 -8.27 13.13
C TYR A 55 -1.05 -9.41 14.05
N PRO A 56 -1.74 -9.63 15.18
CA PRO A 56 -1.40 -10.68 16.13
C PRO A 56 -1.47 -12.09 15.53
N GLY A 57 -0.54 -12.96 15.91
CA GLY A 57 -0.48 -14.36 15.49
C GLY A 57 -1.43 -15.30 16.22
N ASP A 58 -2.67 -14.88 16.51
CA ASP A 58 -3.58 -15.61 17.40
C ASP A 58 -4.60 -16.49 16.65
N LEU A 59 -4.30 -16.90 15.41
CA LEU A 59 -5.21 -17.73 14.64
C LEU A 59 -5.25 -19.16 15.22
N ASP A 60 -6.33 -19.46 15.96
CA ASP A 60 -6.67 -20.83 16.33
C ASP A 60 -6.87 -21.66 15.05
N PRO A 61 -6.18 -22.80 14.88
CA PRO A 61 -6.30 -23.65 13.70
C PRO A 61 -7.72 -24.16 13.43
N CYS A 62 -8.62 -24.14 14.41
CA CYS A 62 -10.03 -24.52 14.26
C CYS A 62 -10.99 -23.34 13.98
N SER A 63 -10.48 -22.10 13.89
CA SER A 63 -11.33 -20.94 13.64
C SER A 63 -11.64 -20.74 12.16
N GLU A 64 -12.85 -20.25 11.85
CA GLU A 64 -13.20 -19.78 10.50
C GLU A 64 -12.20 -18.72 10.01
N GLU A 65 -12.09 -18.54 8.69
CA GLU A 65 -11.21 -17.52 8.09
C GLU A 65 -11.53 -16.13 8.67
N LYS A 66 -10.63 -15.63 9.51
CA LYS A 66 -10.67 -14.28 10.06
C LYS A 66 -9.79 -13.35 9.22
N TYR A 67 -10.22 -12.10 9.11
CA TYR A 67 -9.44 -11.05 8.45
C TYR A 67 -8.71 -10.20 9.48
N GLY A 68 -7.39 -10.06 9.31
CA GLY A 68 -6.62 -9.01 9.97
C GLY A 68 -6.98 -7.63 9.42
N ALA A 69 -7.33 -7.56 8.14
CA ALA A 69 -7.98 -6.41 7.51
C ALA A 69 -8.96 -6.89 6.44
N SER A 70 -10.21 -6.42 6.48
CA SER A 70 -11.23 -6.76 5.48
C SER A 70 -10.89 -6.21 4.10
N ALA A 71 -11.61 -6.65 3.07
CA ALA A 71 -11.44 -6.17 1.71
C ALA A 71 -11.66 -4.65 1.60
N HIS A 72 -10.66 -3.93 1.10
CA HIS A 72 -10.72 -2.49 0.86
C HIS A 72 -9.76 -2.05 -0.25
N SER A 73 -9.90 -0.81 -0.71
CA SER A 73 -8.89 -0.12 -1.50
C SER A 73 -8.39 1.08 -0.72
N ASP A 74 -7.12 1.41 -0.90
CA ASP A 74 -6.52 2.57 -0.26
C ASP A 74 -7.06 3.87 -0.86
N TYR A 75 -7.21 4.88 0.00
CA TYR A 75 -7.36 6.26 -0.45
C TYR A 75 -6.02 6.82 -0.92
N GLY A 76 -6.03 7.98 -1.57
CA GLY A 76 -4.81 8.62 -2.09
C GLY A 76 -4.35 8.07 -3.44
N THR A 77 -3.10 8.34 -3.79
CA THR A 77 -2.56 8.07 -5.14
C THR A 77 -1.95 6.68 -5.26
N VAL A 78 -0.96 6.38 -4.42
CA VAL A 78 -0.29 5.08 -4.32
C VAL A 78 -0.05 4.73 -2.86
N THR A 79 0.23 3.46 -2.57
CA THR A 79 0.70 3.04 -1.25
C THR A 79 2.01 2.30 -1.42
N LEU A 80 3.05 2.64 -0.66
CA LEU A 80 4.27 1.86 -0.58
C LEU A 80 4.28 1.09 0.74
N LEU A 81 4.19 -0.24 0.65
CA LEU A 81 4.05 -1.15 1.78
C LEU A 81 5.31 -2.01 1.93
N MET A 82 5.93 -1.92 3.11
CA MET A 82 6.99 -2.82 3.56
C MET A 82 6.38 -3.86 4.51
N THR A 83 6.77 -5.13 4.32
CA THR A 83 6.33 -6.25 5.16
C THR A 83 7.54 -6.94 5.78
N ASP A 84 7.35 -7.57 6.94
CA ASP A 84 8.37 -8.38 7.62
C ASP A 84 8.63 -9.77 7.00
N GLY A 85 7.91 -10.13 5.94
CA GLY A 85 8.03 -11.44 5.28
C GLY A 85 6.88 -12.41 5.58
N VAL A 86 6.09 -12.14 6.62
CA VAL A 86 5.00 -13.03 7.00
C VAL A 86 3.87 -12.96 5.96
N PRO A 87 3.39 -14.09 5.40
CA PRO A 87 2.30 -14.12 4.42
C PRO A 87 0.96 -13.60 4.96
N GLY A 88 0.00 -13.35 4.07
CA GLY A 88 -1.38 -12.98 4.43
C GLY A 88 -1.99 -11.81 3.67
N LEU A 89 -1.20 -11.00 2.95
CA LEU A 89 -1.76 -9.99 2.04
C LEU A 89 -2.29 -10.67 0.79
N GLN A 90 -3.55 -10.38 0.44
CA GLN A 90 -4.17 -10.83 -0.79
C GLN A 90 -4.70 -9.65 -1.60
N ILE A 91 -4.64 -9.75 -2.92
CA ILE A 91 -5.18 -8.77 -3.86
C ILE A 91 -6.25 -9.41 -4.75
N CYS A 92 -7.15 -8.59 -5.26
CA CYS A 92 -8.09 -8.94 -6.31
C CYS A 92 -7.81 -8.05 -7.53
N ARG A 93 -7.28 -8.64 -8.62
CA ARG A 93 -6.88 -7.91 -9.83
C ARG A 93 -8.07 -7.25 -10.51
N ASP A 94 -9.19 -7.95 -10.59
CA ASP A 94 -10.44 -7.43 -11.11
C ASP A 94 -11.49 -7.32 -9.99
N LYS A 95 -11.50 -6.16 -9.33
CA LYS A 95 -12.44 -5.87 -8.24
C LYS A 95 -13.92 -5.92 -8.64
N SER A 96 -14.23 -5.87 -9.94
CA SER A 96 -15.60 -5.98 -10.49
C SER A 96 -16.02 -7.40 -10.85
N ALA A 97 -15.09 -8.36 -10.86
CA ALA A 97 -15.40 -9.75 -11.18
C ALA A 97 -16.38 -10.36 -10.17
N GLN A 98 -17.25 -11.24 -10.65
CA GLN A 98 -18.20 -12.00 -9.83
C GLN A 98 -18.11 -13.48 -10.24
N PRO A 99 -17.55 -14.36 -9.38
CA PRO A 99 -16.97 -14.06 -8.07
C PRO A 99 -15.63 -13.32 -8.16
N GLN A 100 -15.28 -12.58 -7.11
CA GLN A 100 -13.93 -12.00 -6.96
C GLN A 100 -12.90 -13.11 -6.76
N VAL A 101 -11.78 -13.05 -7.50
CA VAL A 101 -10.64 -13.95 -7.34
C VAL A 101 -9.56 -13.26 -6.53
N TRP A 102 -9.11 -13.90 -5.45
CA TRP A 102 -8.08 -13.41 -4.56
C TRP A 102 -6.77 -14.14 -4.78
N GLU A 103 -5.67 -13.40 -4.85
CA GLU A 103 -4.32 -13.91 -5.07
C GLU A 103 -3.40 -13.47 -3.92
N ASP A 104 -2.60 -14.40 -3.39
CA ASP A 104 -1.58 -14.08 -2.40
C ASP A 104 -0.47 -13.22 -2.99
N VAL A 105 -0.07 -12.19 -2.25
CA VAL A 105 1.10 -11.38 -2.58
C VAL A 105 2.32 -12.00 -1.91
N ALA A 106 3.21 -12.55 -2.73
CA ALA A 106 4.49 -13.06 -2.25
C ALA A 106 5.32 -11.93 -1.62
N SER A 107 5.90 -12.18 -0.46
CA SER A 107 6.86 -11.25 0.12
C SER A 107 8.20 -11.36 -0.61
N MET A 108 8.81 -10.21 -0.88
CA MET A 108 10.13 -10.11 -1.52
C MET A 108 11.03 -9.25 -0.65
N SER A 109 12.13 -9.84 -0.19
CA SER A 109 13.12 -9.12 0.63
C SER A 109 13.72 -7.94 -0.14
N GLY A 110 13.79 -6.78 0.50
CA GLY A 110 14.33 -5.55 -0.11
C GLY A 110 13.40 -4.86 -1.11
N ALA A 111 12.13 -5.28 -1.22
CA ALA A 111 11.14 -4.67 -2.11
C ALA A 111 9.96 -4.05 -1.34
N PHE A 112 9.30 -3.08 -1.98
CA PHE A 112 7.99 -2.57 -1.55
C PHE A 112 6.89 -3.22 -2.38
N VAL A 113 5.78 -3.55 -1.74
CA VAL A 113 4.51 -3.77 -2.44
C VAL A 113 3.92 -2.40 -2.73
N VAL A 114 3.49 -2.19 -3.97
CA VAL A 114 2.91 -0.91 -4.41
C VAL A 114 1.45 -1.12 -4.81
N ASN A 115 0.54 -0.44 -4.13
CA ASN A 115 -0.88 -0.41 -4.50
C ASN A 115 -1.23 0.90 -5.18
N ILE A 116 -2.19 0.86 -6.10
CA ILE A 116 -2.83 2.06 -6.65
C ILE A 116 -4.02 2.43 -5.76
N GLY A 117 -4.10 3.69 -5.38
CA GLY A 117 -5.17 4.24 -4.57
C GLY A 117 -6.32 4.82 -5.40
N TYR A 118 -7.42 5.15 -4.73
CA TYR A 118 -8.63 5.64 -5.38
C TYR A 118 -8.46 6.99 -6.10
N MET A 119 -7.59 7.89 -5.61
CA MET A 119 -7.37 9.20 -6.23
C MET A 119 -6.71 9.06 -7.60
N MET A 120 -5.75 8.15 -7.73
CA MET A 120 -5.10 7.83 -9.01
C MET A 120 -6.10 7.22 -10.00
N GLU A 121 -6.98 6.33 -9.53
CA GLU A 121 -8.07 5.79 -10.37
C GLU A 121 -8.97 6.90 -10.92
N ARG A 122 -9.37 7.84 -10.06
CA ARG A 122 -10.21 8.97 -10.47
C ARG A 122 -9.50 9.92 -11.44
N TRP A 123 -8.24 10.26 -11.19
CA TRP A 123 -7.47 11.17 -12.04
C TRP A 123 -7.16 10.60 -13.41
N THR A 124 -6.98 9.29 -13.49
CA THR A 124 -6.65 8.61 -14.75
C THR A 124 -7.88 8.05 -15.46
N ASN A 125 -9.08 8.41 -14.99
CA ASN A 125 -10.36 7.95 -15.50
C ASN A 125 -10.41 6.42 -15.66
N CYS A 126 -10.04 5.71 -14.59
CA CYS A 126 -9.99 4.25 -14.48
C CYS A 126 -8.92 3.55 -15.33
N LEU A 127 -7.98 4.27 -15.95
CA LEU A 127 -6.85 3.64 -16.65
C LEU A 127 -5.95 2.87 -15.66
N PHE A 128 -5.62 3.49 -14.53
CA PHE A 128 -5.03 2.79 -13.38
C PHE A 128 -6.14 2.48 -12.39
N ARG A 129 -6.42 1.20 -12.14
CA ARG A 129 -7.49 0.80 -11.22
C ARG A 129 -6.94 0.63 -9.81
N SER A 130 -7.68 1.12 -8.81
CA SER A 130 -7.32 0.97 -7.40
C SER A 130 -7.31 -0.51 -7.01
N THR A 131 -6.30 -0.91 -6.26
CA THR A 131 -6.10 -2.32 -5.91
C THR A 131 -7.02 -2.70 -4.76
N LEU A 132 -7.98 -3.60 -5.01
CA LEU A 132 -8.76 -4.22 -3.94
C LEU A 132 -7.88 -5.26 -3.24
N HIS A 133 -7.74 -5.14 -1.92
CA HIS A 133 -6.85 -5.99 -1.15
C HIS A 133 -7.42 -6.28 0.25
N ARG A 134 -6.95 -7.37 0.86
CA ARG A 134 -7.33 -7.81 2.21
C ARG A 134 -6.12 -8.45 2.90
N VAL A 135 -6.16 -8.54 4.22
CA VAL A 135 -5.14 -9.25 5.00
C VAL A 135 -5.82 -10.38 5.78
N LEU A 136 -5.41 -11.61 5.49
CA LEU A 136 -5.80 -12.78 6.29
C LEU A 136 -5.14 -12.70 7.67
N GLN A 137 -5.86 -13.16 8.69
CA GLN A 137 -5.31 -13.23 10.04
C GLN A 137 -4.10 -14.20 10.04
N PRO A 138 -2.91 -13.75 10.47
CA PRO A 138 -1.70 -14.56 10.37
C PRO A 138 -1.61 -15.57 11.52
N ARG A 139 -0.82 -16.65 11.32
CA ARG A 139 -0.52 -17.66 12.35
C ARG A 139 0.62 -17.26 13.31
N GLN A 140 1.36 -16.22 12.95
CA GLN A 140 2.41 -15.61 13.74
C GLN A 140 2.27 -14.09 13.61
N ASP A 141 2.83 -13.33 14.55
CA ASP A 141 2.79 -11.88 14.47
C ASP A 141 3.34 -11.41 13.12
N ARG A 142 2.54 -10.59 12.43
CA ARG A 142 2.90 -9.94 11.17
C ARG A 142 2.98 -8.44 11.39
N TYR A 143 4.08 -7.86 10.96
CA TYR A 143 4.32 -6.42 10.99
C TYR A 143 4.39 -5.85 9.59
N SER A 144 3.80 -4.67 9.41
CA SER A 144 3.94 -3.93 8.18
C SER A 144 3.97 -2.44 8.40
N VAL A 145 4.72 -1.75 7.55
CA VAL A 145 4.84 -0.29 7.54
C VAL A 145 4.43 0.20 6.17
N MET A 146 3.47 1.11 6.11
CA MET A 146 3.05 1.70 4.85
C MET A 146 3.08 3.21 4.88
N ILE A 147 3.34 3.82 3.73
CA ILE A 147 3.19 5.24 3.49
C ILE A 147 2.19 5.46 2.36
N HIS A 148 1.28 6.41 2.58
CA HIS A 148 0.47 7.00 1.53
C HIS A 148 1.04 8.38 1.26
N PRO A 149 1.58 8.66 0.06
CA PRO A 149 2.10 9.96 -0.34
C PRO A 149 0.99 10.93 -0.75
#